data_AF-A0A7V6XLY9-F1
#
_entry.id   AF-A0A7V6XLY9-F1
#
_cell.length_a   1.000
_cell.length_b   1.000
_cell.length_c   1.000
_cell.angle_alpha   90.00
_cell.angle_beta   90.00
_cell.angle_gamma   90.00
#
_symmetry.space_group_name_H-M   'P 1'
#
loop_
_entity.id
_entity.type
_entity.pdbx_description
1 polymer ?
#
loop_
_entity_poly.entity_id
_entity_poly.type
_entity_poly.pdbx_seq_one_letter_code
_entity_poly.pdbx_strand_id
1 'polypeptide(L)'
;MDDEKKDRLWFKKLFQRSDEKKKGKFPLPWIIFGLIAGLTLMVIGNMSTKDDAGGLPSTAVFSSKEEKEDVPVFGSKGNPPETMFDYESHYENQLRDVLEQIVGVSEVSVMINLAETEKIIYEKNTSEKVQKTDETDREGGKRLVDDVTKDEQLVIIRNGDKEEPLLQRREKPTIRGVLVVANGVDNVQVKAWVVEAVSRVLEVPTHRVSVMPKKMKGE
;
A
#
# COMPACT_ATOMS: atom_id res chain seq x y z
N MET A 1 38.49 -37.70 10.33
CA MET A 1 38.12 -36.60 11.26
C MET A 1 39.33 -35.68 11.31
N ASP A 2 39.70 -35.06 10.19
CA ASP A 2 41.02 -34.41 10.08
C ASP A 2 40.98 -33.02 9.44
N ASP A 3 39.81 -32.55 8.98
CA ASP A 3 39.68 -31.24 8.34
C ASP A 3 39.34 -30.10 9.31
N GLU A 4 38.71 -30.37 10.47
CA GLU A 4 38.34 -29.32 11.45
C GLU A 4 39.52 -28.67 12.19
N LYS A 5 40.71 -29.32 12.20
CA LYS A 5 41.88 -28.80 12.95
C LYS A 5 42.69 -27.79 12.16
N LYS A 6 42.55 -27.74 10.83
CA LYS A 6 43.34 -26.85 9.96
C LYS A 6 42.79 -25.42 9.97
N ASP A 7 41.47 -25.27 10.09
CA ASP A 7 40.79 -23.98 10.03
C ASP A 7 40.93 -23.14 11.32
N ARG A 8 41.22 -23.77 12.45
CA ARG A 8 41.47 -23.04 13.72
C ARG A 8 42.87 -22.43 13.81
N LEU A 9 43.80 -22.85 12.96
CA LEU A 9 45.21 -22.41 12.99
C LEU A 9 45.46 -21.14 12.15
N TRP A 10 44.64 -20.87 11.13
CA TRP A 10 44.83 -19.68 10.28
C TRP A 10 44.26 -18.41 10.94
N PHE A 11 43.13 -18.50 11.66
CA PHE A 11 42.52 -17.38 12.39
C PHE A 11 43.42 -16.83 13.52
N LYS A 12 44.22 -17.70 14.17
CA LYS A 12 45.17 -17.27 15.22
C LYS A 12 46.33 -16.42 14.69
N LYS A 13 46.59 -16.42 13.37
CA LYS A 13 47.64 -15.57 12.76
C LYS A 13 47.15 -14.18 12.35
N LEU A 14 45.83 -13.95 12.28
CA LEU A 14 45.28 -12.67 11.85
C LEU A 14 45.08 -11.68 13.01
N PHE A 15 45.08 -12.15 14.26
CA PHE A 15 44.79 -11.33 15.44
C PHE A 15 46.02 -10.96 16.30
N GLN A 16 47.24 -11.11 15.76
CA GLN A 16 48.48 -10.79 16.50
C GLN A 16 49.41 -9.86 15.73
N ARG A 17 49.22 -8.55 15.94
CA ARG A 17 50.19 -7.43 16.00
C ARG A 17 49.41 -6.12 15.79
N SER A 18 49.67 -5.00 16.46
CA SER A 18 50.82 -4.60 17.25
C SER A 18 50.39 -3.48 18.19
N ASP A 19 50.67 -3.62 19.48
CA ASP A 19 50.85 -2.49 20.40
C ASP A 19 52.11 -1.74 19.98
N GLU A 20 52.02 -0.44 19.68
CA GLU A 20 53.15 0.48 19.85
C GLU A 20 52.68 1.86 20.33
N LYS A 21 53.18 2.22 21.51
CA LYS A 21 53.09 3.52 22.15
C LYS A 21 53.80 4.58 21.32
N LYS A 22 53.21 5.77 21.16
CA LYS A 22 53.97 7.03 21.18
C LYS A 22 53.23 8.14 21.93
N LYS A 23 53.91 8.62 22.98
CA LYS A 23 53.63 9.86 23.71
C LYS A 23 53.80 11.06 22.77
N GLY A 24 52.79 11.93 22.72
CA GLY A 24 52.89 13.27 22.14
C GLY A 24 52.06 14.24 22.99
N LYS A 25 52.73 15.14 23.71
CA LYS A 25 52.08 16.18 24.52
C LYS A 25 51.51 17.24 23.57
N PHE A 26 50.21 17.19 23.28
CA PHE A 26 49.53 18.30 22.62
C PHE A 26 49.20 19.38 23.66
N PRO A 27 49.50 20.67 23.43
CA PRO A 27 49.17 21.73 24.39
C PRO A 27 47.65 21.93 24.40
N LEU A 28 47.01 21.38 25.43
CA LEU A 28 45.61 21.57 25.82
C LEU A 28 45.01 22.99 25.61
N PRO A 29 45.74 24.13 25.76
CA PRO A 29 45.14 25.45 25.49
C PRO A 29 44.61 25.66 24.07
N TRP A 30 45.16 25.03 23.03
CA TRP A 30 44.64 25.23 21.66
C TRP A 30 43.32 24.52 21.40
N ILE A 31 43.08 23.38 22.06
CA ILE A 31 41.79 22.67 21.96
C ILE A 31 40.70 23.45 22.69
N ILE A 32 41.04 24.06 23.84
CA ILE A 32 40.11 24.91 24.61
C ILE A 32 39.76 26.17 23.82
N PHE A 33 40.72 26.79 23.13
CA PHE A 33 40.47 27.97 22.30
C PHE A 33 39.54 27.65 21.12
N GLY A 34 39.70 26.49 20.48
CA GLY A 34 38.79 26.03 19.43
C GLY A 34 37.37 25.75 19.93
N LEU A 35 37.22 25.20 21.14
CA LEU A 35 35.91 24.92 21.74
C LEU A 35 35.16 26.20 22.11
N ILE A 36 35.86 27.20 22.68
CA ILE A 36 35.29 28.51 23.00
C ILE A 36 34.88 29.25 21.73
N ALA A 37 35.71 29.22 20.68
CA ALA A 37 35.38 29.83 19.38
C ALA A 37 34.18 29.16 18.70
N GLY A 38 34.00 27.85 18.87
CA GLY A 38 32.81 27.13 18.40
C GLY A 38 31.55 27.56 19.15
N LEU A 39 31.63 27.73 20.47
CA LEU A 39 30.49 28.16 21.29
C LEU A 39 30.06 29.60 20.98
N THR A 40 31.01 30.52 20.73
CA THR A 40 30.69 31.90 20.36
C THR A 40 29.99 31.98 19.00
N LEU A 41 30.41 31.17 18.02
CA LEU A 41 29.79 31.13 16.70
C LEU A 41 28.36 30.60 16.74
N MET A 42 28.09 29.61 17.60
CA MET A 42 26.74 29.05 17.81
C MET A 42 25.76 30.06 18.43
N VAL A 43 26.25 30.93 19.32
CA VAL A 43 25.43 31.99 19.95
C VAL A 43 25.15 33.13 18.96
N ILE A 44 26.12 33.51 18.13
CA ILE A 44 25.96 34.59 17.14
C ILE A 44 24.97 34.19 16.03
N GLY A 45 24.97 32.92 15.62
CA GLY A 45 24.02 32.41 14.62
C GLY A 45 22.56 32.48 15.06
N ASN A 46 22.29 32.52 16.37
CA ASN A 46 20.93 32.56 16.92
C ASN A 46 20.40 33.99 17.15
N MET A 47 21.17 35.03 16.83
CA MET A 47 20.78 36.42 17.11
C MET A 47 20.50 37.28 15.85
N SER A 48 20.44 36.67 14.67
CA SER A 48 20.22 37.38 13.40
C SER A 48 19.09 36.79 12.55
N THR A 49 17.99 36.39 13.21
CA THR A 49 16.71 36.17 12.52
C THR A 49 15.57 36.71 13.36
N LYS A 50 15.21 37.97 13.13
CA LYS A 50 13.82 38.46 13.19
C LYS A 50 13.68 39.79 12.45
N ASP A 51 12.82 39.75 11.43
CA ASP A 51 11.83 40.75 11.01
C ASP A 51 10.79 39.94 10.22
N ASP A 52 9.49 40.18 10.19
CA ASP A 52 8.51 40.73 11.13
C ASP A 52 7.15 40.48 10.44
N ALA A 53 6.13 39.96 11.14
CA ALA A 53 4.70 40.16 10.82
C ALA A 53 3.79 39.33 11.75
N GLY A 54 3.20 40.02 12.74
CA GLY A 54 1.77 39.84 13.07
C GLY A 54 1.38 39.06 14.33
N GLY A 55 1.13 39.79 15.43
CA GLY A 55 0.06 39.45 16.40
C GLY A 55 0.46 38.75 17.72
N LEU A 56 0.26 39.44 18.85
CA LEU A 56 0.21 38.91 20.23
C LEU A 56 -1.27 38.79 20.68
N PRO A 57 -1.64 38.13 21.82
CA PRO A 57 -0.82 37.40 22.79
C PRO A 57 -1.31 35.98 23.16
N SER A 58 -0.37 35.20 23.70
CA SER A 58 -0.47 34.18 24.76
C SER A 58 -1.85 33.84 25.36
N THR A 59 -2.21 32.55 25.34
CA THR A 59 -2.84 31.87 26.49
C THR A 59 -2.34 30.43 26.60
N ALA A 60 -1.95 30.04 27.81
CA ALA A 60 -1.40 28.75 28.17
C ALA A 60 -2.49 27.69 28.35
N VAL A 61 -2.35 26.47 27.78
CA VAL A 61 -3.19 25.31 28.15
C VAL A 61 -2.45 23.99 27.93
N PHE A 62 -2.13 23.35 29.06
CA PHE A 62 -2.10 21.91 29.35
C PHE A 62 -1.23 20.92 28.56
N SER A 63 -0.31 20.34 29.34
CA SER A 63 -0.01 18.91 29.42
C SER A 63 -1.11 17.99 28.89
N SER A 64 -0.88 17.39 27.74
CA SER A 64 -1.40 16.08 27.40
C SER A 64 -0.29 15.28 26.72
N LYS A 65 -0.14 14.05 27.20
CA LYS A 65 0.80 13.05 26.73
C LYS A 65 0.25 12.54 25.39
N GLU A 66 0.79 13.04 24.28
CA GLU A 66 0.54 12.45 22.96
C GLU A 66 1.61 11.39 22.67
N GLU A 67 1.11 10.17 22.51
CA GLU A 67 1.83 9.03 21.97
C GLU A 67 2.29 9.40 20.56
N LYS A 68 3.60 9.32 20.33
CA LYS A 68 4.16 9.31 18.98
C LYS A 68 3.74 8.01 18.32
N GLU A 69 2.76 8.06 17.43
CA GLU A 69 2.64 7.06 16.39
C GLU A 69 3.86 7.19 15.47
N ASP A 70 4.69 6.16 15.50
CA ASP A 70 5.83 5.96 14.63
C ASP A 70 5.29 5.53 13.26
N VAL A 71 4.97 6.50 12.39
CA VAL A 71 4.73 6.21 10.98
C VAL A 71 6.08 5.91 10.33
N PRO A 72 6.33 4.68 9.84
CA PRO A 72 7.56 4.39 9.16
C PRO A 72 7.62 5.24 7.88
N VAL A 73 8.67 6.04 7.79
CA VAL A 73 9.12 6.76 6.61
C VAL A 73 9.52 5.72 5.55
N PHE A 74 8.53 5.12 4.89
CA PHE A 74 8.75 4.33 3.69
C PHE A 74 8.66 5.27 2.49
N GLY A 75 9.82 5.79 2.10
CA GLY A 75 9.97 6.68 0.96
C GLY A 75 9.53 5.99 -0.33
N SER A 76 8.35 6.35 -0.81
CA SER A 76 7.98 6.25 -2.22
C SER A 76 7.46 7.61 -2.65
N LYS A 77 8.12 8.24 -3.62
CA LYS A 77 7.52 9.32 -4.43
C LYS A 77 6.49 8.70 -5.39
N GLY A 78 5.47 8.10 -4.82
CA GLY A 78 4.24 7.69 -5.49
C GLY A 78 3.09 8.29 -4.71
N ASN A 79 1.95 8.55 -5.36
CA ASN A 79 0.74 8.93 -4.63
C ASN A 79 0.54 7.96 -3.44
N PRO A 80 0.10 8.46 -2.27
CA PRO A 80 -0.23 7.60 -1.15
C PRO A 80 -1.20 6.51 -1.64
N PRO A 81 -1.11 5.28 -1.13
CA PRO A 81 -2.05 4.22 -1.49
C PRO A 81 -3.46 4.76 -1.23
N GLU A 82 -4.27 4.86 -2.30
CA GLU A 82 -5.64 5.34 -2.17
C GLU A 82 -6.38 4.42 -1.20
N THR A 83 -7.00 5.03 -0.20
CA THR A 83 -7.76 4.26 0.77
C THR A 83 -9.02 3.71 0.09
N MET A 84 -9.61 2.68 0.69
CA MET A 84 -10.87 2.12 0.20
C MET A 84 -11.96 3.20 0.02
N PHE A 85 -11.98 4.17 0.94
CA PHE A 85 -12.88 5.31 0.92
C PHE A 85 -12.64 6.23 -0.29
N ASP A 86 -11.38 6.47 -0.66
CA ASP A 86 -11.04 7.33 -1.80
C ASP A 86 -11.55 6.71 -3.11
N TYR A 87 -11.40 5.39 -3.26
CA TYR A 87 -11.95 4.64 -4.40
C TYR A 87 -13.48 4.71 -4.45
N GLU A 88 -14.15 4.51 -3.32
CA GLU A 88 -15.61 4.60 -3.23
C GLU A 88 -16.09 5.99 -3.65
N SER A 89 -15.53 7.05 -3.05
CA SER A 89 -15.87 8.44 -3.39
C SER A 89 -15.57 8.76 -4.87
N HIS A 90 -14.45 8.29 -5.41
CA HIS A 90 -14.11 8.54 -6.81
C HIS A 90 -15.15 7.92 -7.76
N TYR A 91 -15.52 6.65 -7.56
CA TYR A 91 -16.53 6.00 -8.39
C TYR A 91 -17.94 6.56 -8.16
N GLU A 92 -18.30 6.91 -6.93
CA GLU A 92 -19.58 7.54 -6.62
C GLU A 92 -19.78 8.85 -7.38
N ASN A 93 -18.75 9.70 -7.39
CA ASN A 93 -18.79 10.96 -8.12
C ASN A 93 -18.87 10.75 -9.63
N GLN A 94 -18.06 9.83 -10.18
CA GLN A 94 -18.11 9.50 -11.61
C GLN A 94 -19.47 8.96 -12.05
N LEU A 95 -20.05 8.03 -11.28
CA LEU A 95 -21.37 7.49 -11.59
C LEU A 95 -22.45 8.55 -11.48
N ARG A 96 -22.41 9.39 -10.43
CA ARG A 96 -23.36 10.49 -10.25
C ARG A 96 -23.38 11.40 -11.48
N ASP A 97 -22.20 11.86 -11.92
CA ASP A 97 -22.07 12.81 -13.02
C ASP A 97 -22.57 12.22 -14.35
N VAL A 98 -22.29 10.94 -14.61
CA VAL A 98 -22.73 10.25 -15.85
C VAL A 98 -24.21 9.90 -15.81
N LEU A 99 -24.74 9.44 -14.67
CA LEU A 99 -26.14 9.07 -14.54
C LEU A 99 -27.07 10.30 -14.63
N GLU A 100 -26.63 11.49 -14.19
CA GLU A 100 -27.38 12.73 -14.37
C GLU A 100 -27.51 13.19 -15.83
N GLN A 101 -26.70 12.64 -16.74
CA GLN A 101 -26.81 12.92 -18.18
C GLN A 101 -27.87 12.05 -18.88
N ILE A 102 -28.43 11.06 -18.19
CA ILE A 102 -29.46 10.19 -18.76
C ILE A 102 -30.80 10.94 -18.80
N VAL A 103 -31.47 10.87 -19.96
CA VAL A 103 -32.77 11.50 -20.15
C VAL A 103 -33.79 10.97 -19.14
N GLY A 104 -34.36 11.88 -18.35
CA GLY A 104 -35.36 11.56 -17.34
C GLY A 104 -34.80 11.19 -15.97
N VAL A 105 -33.48 11.20 -15.78
CA VAL A 105 -32.84 11.02 -14.47
C VAL A 105 -32.37 12.37 -13.94
N SER A 106 -32.62 12.67 -12.67
CA SER A 106 -32.09 13.88 -12.02
C SER A 106 -31.83 13.69 -10.53
N GLU A 107 -30.98 14.56 -9.97
CA GLU A 107 -30.58 14.59 -8.56
C GLU A 107 -30.13 13.22 -8.03
N VAL A 108 -29.06 12.69 -8.63
CA VAL A 108 -28.58 11.34 -8.34
C VAL A 108 -27.73 11.32 -7.06
N SER A 109 -27.98 10.32 -6.21
CA SER A 109 -27.13 9.95 -5.09
C SER A 109 -26.73 8.48 -5.25
N VAL A 110 -25.43 8.22 -5.19
CA VAL A 110 -24.87 6.88 -5.38
C VAL A 110 -24.12 6.51 -4.11
N MET A 111 -24.26 5.26 -3.68
CA MET A 111 -23.42 4.66 -2.65
C MET A 111 -22.84 3.37 -3.21
N ILE A 112 -21.52 3.22 -3.09
CA ILE A 112 -20.78 2.04 -3.55
C ILE A 112 -20.10 1.38 -2.36
N ASN A 113 -20.06 0.06 -2.36
CA ASN A 113 -19.33 -0.71 -1.35
C ASN A 113 -18.35 -1.63 -2.05
N LEU A 114 -17.07 -1.55 -1.69
CA LEU A 114 -16.03 -2.43 -2.22
C LEU A 114 -15.93 -3.74 -1.42
N ALA A 115 -15.56 -4.82 -2.09
CA ALA A 115 -15.41 -6.12 -1.45
C ALA A 115 -14.04 -6.29 -0.76
N GLU A 116 -13.02 -5.64 -1.32
CA GLU A 116 -11.60 -5.77 -0.96
C GLU A 116 -10.85 -4.51 -1.38
N THR A 117 -9.61 -4.35 -0.89
CA THR A 117 -8.68 -3.32 -1.35
C THR A 117 -8.03 -3.73 -2.67
N GLU A 118 -7.12 -2.91 -3.21
CA GLU A 118 -6.30 -3.32 -4.35
C GLU A 118 -5.60 -4.66 -4.11
N LYS A 119 -5.65 -5.54 -5.11
CA LYS A 119 -4.90 -6.80 -5.09
C LYS A 119 -3.55 -6.59 -5.76
N ILE A 120 -2.50 -6.85 -5.00
CA ILE A 120 -1.11 -6.80 -5.48
C ILE A 120 -0.71 -8.21 -5.91
N ILE A 121 -0.41 -8.40 -7.20
CA ILE A 121 -0.01 -9.69 -7.76
C ILE A 121 1.49 -9.68 -7.99
N TYR A 122 2.18 -10.64 -7.36
CA TYR A 122 3.60 -10.86 -7.51
C TYR A 122 3.89 -11.95 -8.55
N GLU A 123 5.04 -11.85 -9.18
CA GLU A 123 5.51 -12.83 -10.14
C GLU A 123 5.93 -14.13 -9.44
N LYS A 124 5.55 -15.27 -10.02
CA LYS A 124 5.84 -16.61 -9.49
C LYS A 124 6.30 -17.55 -10.59
N ASN A 125 7.35 -18.30 -10.33
CA ASN A 125 7.71 -19.46 -11.13
C ASN A 125 6.72 -20.59 -10.81
N THR A 126 6.04 -21.12 -11.82
CA THR A 126 5.07 -22.20 -11.66
C THR A 126 5.57 -23.45 -12.39
N SER A 127 5.61 -24.59 -11.72
CA SER A 127 5.83 -25.91 -12.33
C SER A 127 4.57 -26.76 -12.17
N GLU A 128 3.98 -27.18 -13.28
CA GLU A 128 2.75 -27.99 -13.30
C GLU A 128 3.03 -29.35 -13.91
N LYS A 129 2.60 -30.41 -13.24
CA LYS A 129 2.71 -31.80 -13.67
C LYS A 129 1.32 -32.42 -13.71
N VAL A 130 0.83 -32.69 -14.91
CA VAL A 130 -0.46 -33.33 -15.16
C VAL A 130 -0.23 -34.79 -15.59
N GLN A 131 -0.78 -35.74 -14.84
CA GLN A 131 -0.76 -37.16 -15.17
C GLN A 131 -2.20 -37.66 -15.31
N LYS A 132 -2.60 -37.97 -16.55
CA LYS A 132 -3.89 -38.59 -16.86
C LYS A 132 -3.68 -40.07 -17.16
N THR A 133 -4.42 -40.92 -16.47
CA THR A 133 -4.43 -42.37 -16.69
C THR A 133 -5.84 -42.79 -17.08
N ASP A 134 -6.02 -43.30 -18.28
CA ASP A 134 -7.27 -43.91 -18.75
C ASP A 134 -6.99 -45.41 -18.94
N GLU A 135 -7.57 -46.23 -18.08
CA GLU A 135 -7.42 -47.68 -18.06
C GLU A 135 -8.79 -48.32 -18.34
N THR A 136 -8.83 -49.23 -19.31
CA THR A 136 -10.03 -50.02 -19.64
C THR A 136 -9.71 -51.51 -19.47
N ASP A 137 -10.40 -52.17 -18.55
CA ASP A 137 -10.24 -53.60 -18.25
C ASP A 137 -10.89 -54.46 -19.34
N ARG A 138 -10.43 -55.71 -19.46
CA ARG A 138 -11.01 -56.72 -20.39
C ARG A 138 -12.47 -57.05 -20.09
N GLU A 139 -12.93 -56.85 -18.86
CA GLU A 139 -14.33 -57.02 -18.47
C GLU A 139 -15.16 -55.72 -18.61
N GLY A 140 -14.57 -54.65 -19.16
CA GLY A 140 -15.27 -53.40 -19.46
C GLY A 140 -15.27 -52.35 -18.34
N GLY A 141 -14.52 -52.59 -17.25
CA GLY A 141 -14.25 -51.57 -16.24
C GLY A 141 -13.45 -50.41 -16.83
N LYS A 142 -13.80 -49.16 -16.50
CA LYS A 142 -13.05 -47.97 -16.91
C LYS A 142 -12.55 -47.22 -15.68
N ARG A 143 -11.27 -46.87 -15.66
CA ARG A 143 -10.64 -46.04 -14.63
C ARG A 143 -9.99 -44.83 -15.29
N LEU A 144 -10.52 -43.65 -14.97
CA LEU A 144 -9.92 -42.36 -15.30
C LEU A 144 -9.31 -41.78 -14.01
N VAL A 145 -7.99 -41.57 -14.02
CA VAL A 145 -7.27 -40.87 -12.95
C VAL A 145 -6.63 -39.63 -13.52
N ASP A 146 -7.05 -38.47 -13.03
CA ASP A 146 -6.43 -37.18 -13.32
C ASP A 146 -5.67 -36.74 -12.06
N ASP A 147 -4.34 -36.76 -12.12
CA ASP A 147 -3.45 -36.24 -11.08
C ASP A 147 -2.79 -34.94 -11.57
N VAL A 148 -2.88 -33.88 -10.76
CA VAL A 148 -2.35 -32.55 -11.06
C VAL A 148 -1.53 -32.08 -9.86
N THR A 149 -0.21 -32.01 -10.03
CA THR A 149 0.72 -31.41 -9.06
C THR A 149 1.14 -30.03 -9.55
N LYS A 150 1.02 -29.01 -8.70
CA LYS A 150 1.39 -27.63 -9.03
C LYS A 150 2.30 -27.05 -7.95
N ASP A 151 3.52 -26.69 -8.31
CA ASP A 151 4.51 -26.04 -7.45
C ASP A 151 4.67 -24.56 -7.84
N GLU A 152 4.51 -23.65 -6.89
CA GLU A 152 4.65 -22.20 -7.09
C GLU A 152 5.78 -21.63 -6.21
N GLN A 153 6.71 -20.88 -6.82
CA GLN A 153 7.81 -20.21 -6.12
C GLN A 153 7.83 -18.72 -6.45
N LEU A 154 7.81 -17.86 -5.43
CA LEU A 154 7.85 -16.40 -5.61
C LEU A 154 9.20 -15.94 -6.17
N VAL A 155 9.16 -15.01 -7.13
CA VAL A 155 10.38 -14.42 -7.74
C VAL A 155 10.85 -13.23 -6.91
N ILE A 156 12.05 -13.32 -6.35
CA ILE A 156 12.67 -12.27 -5.53
C ILE A 156 13.81 -11.63 -6.31
N ILE A 157 13.85 -10.29 -6.34
CA ILE A 157 14.97 -9.53 -6.86
C ILE A 157 15.84 -9.06 -5.69
N ARG A 158 17.15 -9.27 -5.81
CA ARG A 158 18.15 -8.83 -4.84
C ARG A 158 18.83 -7.57 -5.34
N ASN A 159 18.75 -6.48 -4.58
CA ASN A 159 19.45 -5.24 -4.87
C ASN A 159 20.27 -4.79 -3.66
N GLY A 160 21.55 -5.18 -3.62
CA GLY A 160 22.41 -5.01 -2.44
C GLY A 160 21.88 -5.80 -1.25
N ASP A 161 21.58 -5.10 -0.15
CA ASP A 161 21.07 -5.69 1.10
C ASP A 161 19.54 -5.81 1.14
N LYS A 162 18.82 -5.43 0.07
CA LYS A 162 17.35 -5.51 -0.01
C LYS A 162 16.90 -6.68 -0.86
N GLU A 163 16.01 -7.50 -0.31
CA GLU A 163 15.28 -8.54 -1.01
C GLU A 163 13.81 -8.13 -1.15
N GLU A 164 13.35 -7.88 -2.37
CA GLU A 164 11.96 -7.47 -2.64
C GLU A 164 11.31 -8.41 -3.69
N PRO A 165 10.04 -8.76 -3.52
CA PRO A 165 9.32 -9.57 -4.50
C PRO A 165 9.07 -8.79 -5.80
N LEU A 166 9.15 -9.47 -6.95
CA LEU A 166 8.84 -8.85 -8.24
C LEU A 166 7.32 -8.63 -8.37
N LEU A 167 6.91 -7.37 -8.49
CA LEU A 167 5.52 -6.99 -8.76
C LEU A 167 5.17 -7.26 -10.23
N GLN A 168 4.13 -8.06 -10.48
CA GLN A 168 3.62 -8.31 -11.82
C GLN A 168 2.60 -7.24 -12.23
N ARG A 169 1.53 -7.07 -11.43
CA ARG A 169 0.48 -6.08 -11.67
C ARG A 169 -0.33 -5.77 -10.41
N ARG A 170 -1.07 -4.66 -10.43
CA ARG A 170 -2.09 -4.34 -9.43
C ARG A 170 -3.47 -4.42 -10.07
N GLU A 171 -4.39 -5.08 -9.40
CA GLU A 171 -5.78 -5.18 -9.81
C GLU A 171 -6.65 -4.27 -8.95
N LYS A 172 -7.59 -3.58 -9.60
CA LYS A 172 -8.56 -2.71 -8.93
C LYS A 172 -9.46 -3.52 -8.00
N PRO A 173 -9.96 -2.91 -6.92
CA PRO A 173 -10.85 -3.58 -5.99
C PRO A 173 -12.18 -3.99 -6.66
N THR A 174 -12.67 -5.17 -6.30
CA THR A 174 -13.96 -5.68 -6.77
C THR A 174 -15.11 -4.96 -6.07
N ILE A 175 -16.16 -4.57 -6.79
CA ILE A 175 -17.35 -3.90 -6.21
C ILE A 175 -18.33 -4.94 -5.67
N ARG A 176 -18.74 -4.77 -4.41
CA ARG A 176 -19.71 -5.66 -3.74
C ARG A 176 -21.14 -5.32 -4.12
N GLY A 177 -21.48 -4.04 -4.23
CA GLY A 177 -22.83 -3.60 -4.58
C GLY A 177 -22.93 -2.10 -4.75
N VAL A 178 -24.02 -1.67 -5.38
CA VAL A 178 -24.29 -0.27 -5.70
C VAL A 178 -25.74 0.04 -5.35
N LEU A 179 -25.94 1.15 -4.64
CA LEU A 179 -27.25 1.75 -4.41
C LEU A 179 -27.32 3.07 -5.16
N VAL A 180 -28.34 3.24 -5.99
CA VAL A 180 -28.63 4.48 -6.70
C VAL A 180 -29.99 4.99 -6.27
N VAL A 181 -30.03 6.25 -5.83
CA VAL A 181 -31.25 6.97 -5.52
C VAL A 181 -31.34 8.18 -6.44
N ALA A 182 -32.39 8.27 -7.24
CA ALA A 182 -32.55 9.35 -8.21
C ALA A 182 -34.02 9.70 -8.43
N ASN A 183 -34.30 10.87 -8.99
CA ASN A 183 -35.62 11.18 -9.53
C ASN A 183 -35.78 10.52 -10.91
N GLY A 184 -37.02 10.13 -11.25
CA GLY A 184 -37.37 9.57 -12.57
C GLY A 184 -37.16 8.06 -12.75
N VAL A 185 -36.59 7.38 -11.74
CA VAL A 185 -36.47 5.91 -11.69
C VAL A 185 -37.72 5.22 -11.13
N ASP A 186 -38.80 5.97 -10.96
CA ASP A 186 -40.17 5.46 -10.81
C ASP A 186 -40.70 4.90 -12.14
N ASN A 187 -40.24 5.45 -13.28
CA ASN A 187 -40.47 4.88 -14.59
C ASN A 187 -39.64 3.58 -14.76
N VAL A 188 -40.33 2.48 -15.06
CA VAL A 188 -39.73 1.15 -15.24
C VAL A 188 -38.67 1.14 -16.35
N GLN A 189 -38.86 1.91 -17.43
CA GLN A 189 -37.87 1.97 -18.52
C GLN A 189 -36.59 2.67 -18.08
N VAL A 190 -36.71 3.82 -17.42
CA VAL A 190 -35.56 4.58 -16.89
C VAL A 190 -34.82 3.75 -15.84
N LYS A 191 -35.56 3.10 -14.94
CA LYS A 191 -35.00 2.18 -13.94
C LYS A 191 -34.20 1.05 -14.58
N ALA A 192 -34.74 0.43 -15.64
CA ALA A 192 -34.04 -0.64 -16.36
C ALA A 192 -32.74 -0.15 -16.99
N TRP A 193 -32.75 1.03 -17.63
CA TRP A 193 -31.54 1.62 -18.21
C TRP A 193 -30.46 1.90 -17.16
N VAL A 194 -30.84 2.41 -15.98
CA VAL A 194 -29.88 2.66 -14.90
C VAL A 194 -29.29 1.36 -14.37
N VAL A 195 -30.11 0.34 -14.08
CA VAL A 195 -29.61 -0.97 -13.61
C VAL A 195 -28.66 -1.58 -14.65
N GLU A 196 -29.04 -1.54 -15.92
CA GLU A 196 -28.27 -2.09 -17.02
C GLU A 196 -26.94 -1.35 -17.20
N ALA A 197 -26.95 -0.02 -17.21
CA ALA A 197 -25.75 0.81 -17.33
C ALA A 197 -24.76 0.54 -16.18
N VAL A 198 -25.23 0.59 -14.93
CA VAL A 198 -24.40 0.34 -13.75
C VAL A 198 -23.82 -1.08 -13.78
N SER A 199 -24.64 -2.08 -14.11
CA SER A 199 -24.19 -3.47 -14.16
C SER A 199 -23.09 -3.71 -15.19
N ARG A 200 -23.14 -3.03 -16.34
CA ARG A 200 -22.15 -3.20 -17.41
C ARG A 200 -20.87 -2.41 -17.17
N VAL A 201 -20.97 -1.20 -16.63
CA VAL A 201 -19.79 -0.35 -16.39
C VAL A 201 -18.93 -0.91 -15.26
N LEU A 202 -19.56 -1.40 -14.20
CA LEU A 202 -18.87 -1.86 -13.00
C LEU A 202 -18.75 -3.38 -12.91
N GLU A 203 -19.24 -4.12 -13.91
CA GLU A 203 -19.29 -5.59 -13.94
C GLU A 203 -19.98 -6.18 -12.67
N VAL A 204 -20.99 -5.47 -12.17
CA VAL A 204 -21.73 -5.87 -10.96
C VAL A 204 -22.99 -6.63 -11.37
N PRO A 205 -23.23 -7.85 -10.84
CA PRO A 205 -24.46 -8.59 -11.10
C PRO A 205 -25.71 -7.78 -10.74
N THR A 206 -26.78 -7.89 -11.53
CA THR A 206 -28.01 -7.10 -11.36
C THR A 206 -28.66 -7.28 -9.98
N HIS A 207 -28.55 -8.45 -9.35
CA HIS A 207 -29.05 -8.69 -8.00
C HIS A 207 -28.26 -7.96 -6.88
N ARG A 208 -27.15 -7.31 -7.22
CA ARG A 208 -26.32 -6.48 -6.31
C ARG A 208 -26.41 -4.98 -6.63
N VAL A 209 -27.28 -4.61 -7.57
CA VAL A 209 -27.58 -3.21 -7.92
C VAL A 209 -29.00 -2.92 -7.47
N SER A 210 -29.14 -1.90 -6.62
CA SER A 210 -30.44 -1.42 -6.15
C SER A 210 -30.67 -0.01 -6.65
N VAL A 211 -31.83 0.22 -7.29
CA VAL A 211 -32.23 1.54 -7.79
C VAL A 211 -33.58 1.90 -7.18
N MET A 212 -33.61 3.02 -6.47
CA MET A 212 -34.79 3.50 -5.74
C MET A 212 -35.15 4.93 -6.12
N PRO A 213 -36.45 5.25 -6.20
CA PRO A 213 -36.88 6.62 -6.41
C PRO A 213 -36.51 7.49 -5.21
N LYS A 214 -36.08 8.72 -5.49
CA LYS A 214 -35.81 9.71 -4.45
C LYS A 214 -37.12 10.23 -3.86
N LYS A 215 -37.11 10.53 -2.56
CA LYS A 215 -38.22 11.19 -1.88
C LYS A 215 -38.38 12.61 -2.41
N MET A 216 -39.58 12.98 -2.85
CA MET A 216 -39.91 14.37 -3.21
C MET A 216 -39.92 15.24 -1.94
N LYS A 217 -39.29 16.42 -1.99
CA LYS A 217 -39.40 17.42 -0.93
C LYS A 217 -40.83 17.96 -0.91
N GLY A 218 -41.72 17.35 -0.13
CA GLY A 218 -43.13 17.75 -0.05
C GLY A 218 -44.09 16.79 0.65
N GLU A 219 -43.68 15.53 0.90
CA GLU A 219 -44.43 14.54 1.69
C GLU A 219 -43.73 14.13 2.98
#